data_AF-A0A655DSX7-F1
#
_entry.id   AF-A0A655DSX7-F1
#
_cell.length_a   1.000
_cell.length_b   1.000
_cell.length_c   1.000
_cell.angle_alpha   90.00
_cell.angle_beta   90.00
_cell.angle_gamma   90.00
#
_symmetry.space_group_name_H-M   'P 1'
#
loop_
_entity.id
_entity.type
_entity.pdbx_description
1 polymer ?
#
loop_
_entity_poly.entity_id
_entity_poly.type
_entity_poly.pdbx_seq_one_letter_code
_entity_poly.pdbx_strand_id
1 'polypeptide(L)'
;MRDISELVRQGQDLMVQVVKDPLGTKGARLTTDITLPSRYLVFMPGASHVGVSQRIESESERERLKKVVAEYCDEQGGFIIRTAAEGVCEEDLASDAAYLKRVWTKVMERKKRPQTRYQMYGELALAQRVLRDFADAQLDRIRVDSRLTYESLLEFTAEYIPEMTSKLEHYSGHQPIFDLYDVENEIQRALERKVELKSGGYLIIDQTEAMTTVDINTGAFVGHRNLDDTIFNTNIEATQAIARQLRLRNLGGIIIIDFIDMNNEDHRRRVLHSLEQALSKDRVKTSINGFSPLGLVEMTRKRTRESVEHVLCNECPTCHGRGTVKTVETVCYEIMREIVRVHHAYDSDRFLVYASPAVAEALKGEESHALAEVEIFVGKQVKVQVEPLYNQEQFDVVMM
;
A
#
# COMPACT_ATOMS: atom_id res chain seq x y z
N MET A 1 -3.40 38.44 -26.00
CA MET A 1 -4.47 37.96 -25.09
C MET A 1 -5.68 38.84 -25.30
N ARG A 2 -6.86 38.26 -25.50
CA ARG A 2 -8.11 39.05 -25.49
C ARG A 2 -8.42 39.50 -24.08
N ASP A 3 -9.07 40.64 -23.93
CA ASP A 3 -9.53 41.12 -22.63
C ASP A 3 -10.64 40.19 -22.10
N ILE A 4 -10.63 39.90 -20.79
CA ILE A 4 -11.62 39.03 -20.17
C ILE A 4 -13.05 39.58 -20.30
N SER A 5 -13.18 40.91 -20.34
CA SER A 5 -14.47 41.61 -20.53
C SER A 5 -15.12 41.32 -21.89
N GLU A 6 -14.35 40.88 -22.89
CA GLU A 6 -14.86 40.45 -24.19
C GLU A 6 -15.32 38.98 -24.19
N LEU A 7 -14.84 38.18 -23.23
CA LEU A 7 -15.04 36.73 -23.20
C LEU A 7 -16.18 36.30 -22.27
N VAL A 8 -16.42 37.05 -21.19
CA VAL A 8 -17.44 36.71 -20.18
C VAL A 8 -18.24 37.92 -19.73
N ARG A 9 -19.49 37.70 -19.31
CA ARG A 9 -20.39 38.74 -18.78
C ARG A 9 -20.84 38.42 -17.37
N GLN A 10 -21.10 39.45 -16.56
CA GLN A 10 -21.66 39.26 -15.22
C GLN A 10 -23.03 38.55 -15.31
N GLY A 11 -23.21 37.52 -14.48
CA GLY A 11 -24.43 36.70 -14.49
C GLY A 11 -24.46 35.60 -15.56
N GLN A 12 -23.41 35.47 -16.37
CA GLN A 12 -23.27 34.34 -17.30
C GLN A 12 -22.96 33.05 -16.52
N ASP A 13 -23.76 32.02 -16.76
CA ASP A 13 -23.51 30.69 -16.22
C ASP A 13 -22.46 29.95 -17.06
N LEU A 14 -21.43 29.44 -16.38
CA LEU A 14 -20.32 28.71 -16.98
C LEU A 14 -20.17 27.34 -16.33
N MET A 15 -19.95 26.32 -17.15
CA MET A 15 -19.49 25.02 -16.66
C MET A 15 -18.02 25.13 -16.29
N VAL A 16 -17.70 24.75 -15.06
CA VAL A 16 -16.35 24.87 -14.50
C VAL A 16 -15.97 23.59 -13.77
N GLN A 17 -14.67 23.31 -13.72
CA GLN A 17 -14.08 22.24 -12.93
C GLN A 17 -13.19 22.85 -11.83
N VAL A 18 -13.28 22.29 -10.62
CA VAL A 18 -12.38 22.62 -9.52
C VAL A 18 -11.02 21.98 -9.78
N VAL A 19 -9.98 22.81 -9.83
CA VAL A 19 -8.57 22.40 -10.02
C VAL A 19 -7.83 22.39 -8.69
N LYS A 20 -8.17 23.31 -7.80
CA LYS A 20 -7.63 23.38 -6.43
C LYS A 20 -8.74 23.74 -5.46
N ASP A 21 -8.75 23.03 -4.34
CA ASP A 21 -9.61 23.33 -3.20
C ASP A 21 -9.33 24.73 -2.63
N PRO A 22 -10.33 25.34 -1.94
CA PRO A 22 -10.13 26.61 -1.28
C PRO A 22 -9.06 26.50 -0.18
N LEU A 23 -8.28 27.56 0.00
CA LEU A 23 -7.22 27.60 1.01
C LEU A 23 -7.31 28.91 1.80
N GLY A 24 -7.64 28.79 3.09
CA GLY A 24 -7.84 29.94 3.98
C GLY A 24 -8.98 30.82 3.46
N THR A 25 -8.67 32.07 3.13
CA THR A 25 -9.64 33.04 2.57
C THR A 25 -9.74 33.00 1.04
N LYS A 26 -8.89 32.23 0.35
CA LYS A 26 -8.92 32.12 -1.11
C LYS A 26 -9.93 31.04 -1.51
N GLY A 27 -10.89 31.41 -2.36
CA GLY A 27 -11.82 30.47 -2.98
C GLY A 27 -11.12 29.44 -3.87
N ALA A 28 -11.88 28.44 -4.31
CA ALA A 28 -11.39 27.38 -5.18
C ALA A 28 -10.88 27.92 -6.53
N ARG A 29 -9.84 27.30 -7.07
CA ARG A 29 -9.36 27.61 -8.43
C ARG A 29 -10.16 26.81 -9.44
N LEU A 30 -10.72 27.50 -10.43
CA LEU A 30 -11.59 26.92 -11.45
C LEU A 30 -10.94 26.93 -12.84
N THR A 31 -11.38 26.02 -13.71
CA THR A 31 -11.07 26.01 -15.15
C THR A 31 -12.33 25.71 -15.96
N THR A 32 -12.41 26.25 -17.18
CA THR A 32 -13.41 25.86 -18.20
C THR A 32 -12.93 24.73 -19.10
N ASP A 33 -11.62 24.42 -19.07
CA ASP A 33 -11.02 23.29 -19.78
C ASP A 33 -11.26 22.02 -18.97
N ILE A 34 -12.42 21.40 -19.19
CA ILE A 34 -12.86 20.22 -18.44
C ILE A 34 -12.02 19.01 -18.81
N THR A 35 -11.63 18.23 -17.81
CA THR A 35 -10.94 16.95 -17.98
C THR A 35 -11.59 15.91 -17.10
N LEU A 36 -11.81 14.70 -17.65
CA LEU A 36 -12.43 13.60 -16.92
C LEU A 36 -11.40 12.48 -16.73
N PRO A 37 -10.78 12.36 -15.56
CA PRO A 37 -9.81 11.31 -15.31
C PRO A 37 -10.52 10.00 -14.93
N SER A 38 -10.06 8.90 -15.52
CA SER A 38 -10.31 7.55 -15.05
C SER A 38 -9.00 6.86 -14.67
N ARG A 39 -8.96 5.54 -14.57
CA ARG A 39 -7.79 4.79 -14.10
C ARG A 39 -6.61 4.88 -15.09
N TYR A 40 -6.88 4.64 -16.38
CA TYR A 40 -5.85 4.55 -17.41
C TYR A 40 -5.86 5.75 -18.35
N LEU A 41 -7.03 6.35 -18.57
CA LEU A 41 -7.22 7.45 -19.52
C LEU A 41 -7.71 8.72 -18.81
N VAL A 42 -7.47 9.86 -19.46
CA VAL A 42 -8.12 11.14 -19.15
C VAL A 42 -8.82 11.62 -20.41
N PHE A 43 -10.13 11.83 -20.37
CA PHE A 43 -10.88 12.35 -21.50
C PHE A 43 -10.81 13.87 -21.55
N MET A 44 -10.56 14.39 -22.74
CA MET A 44 -10.39 15.80 -23.08
C MET A 44 -11.48 16.20 -24.09
N PRO A 45 -12.61 16.78 -23.65
CA PRO A 45 -13.68 17.21 -24.54
C PRO A 45 -13.18 18.21 -25.60
N GLY A 46 -13.55 18.01 -26.86
CA GLY A 46 -13.18 18.88 -27.98
C GLY A 46 -11.72 18.79 -28.43
N ALA A 47 -10.87 17.99 -27.79
CA ALA A 47 -9.53 17.68 -28.29
C ALA A 47 -9.61 16.64 -29.41
N SER A 48 -8.76 16.74 -30.43
CA SER A 48 -8.72 15.79 -31.55
C SER A 48 -7.54 14.82 -31.52
N HIS A 49 -6.75 14.82 -30.44
CA HIS A 49 -5.51 14.06 -30.35
C HIS A 49 -5.47 13.12 -29.15
N VAL A 50 -4.66 12.07 -29.29
CA VAL A 50 -4.24 11.20 -28.19
C VAL A 50 -2.90 11.69 -27.66
N GLY A 51 -2.87 12.10 -26.39
CA GLY A 51 -1.65 12.37 -25.65
C GLY A 51 -1.15 11.12 -24.91
N VAL A 52 0.16 10.98 -24.74
CA VAL A 52 0.76 9.89 -23.95
C VAL A 52 1.60 10.49 -22.82
N SER A 53 1.47 9.95 -21.61
CA SER A 53 2.25 10.38 -20.46
C SER A 53 3.76 10.29 -20.74
N GLN A 54 4.49 11.35 -20.44
CA GLN A 54 5.94 11.41 -20.63
C GLN A 54 6.70 10.39 -19.75
N ARG A 55 6.08 9.87 -18.69
CA ARG A 55 6.68 8.88 -17.79
C ARG A 55 6.65 7.44 -18.33
N ILE A 56 6.01 7.20 -19.48
CA ILE A 56 6.12 5.92 -20.18
C ILE A 56 7.38 6.02 -21.03
N GLU A 57 8.44 5.28 -20.73
CA GLU A 57 9.75 5.43 -21.40
C GLU A 57 9.85 4.63 -22.70
N SER A 58 9.17 3.48 -22.76
CA SER A 58 9.20 2.59 -23.92
C SER A 58 8.43 3.18 -25.10
N GLU A 59 9.14 3.51 -26.19
CA GLU A 59 8.52 4.08 -27.39
C GLU A 59 7.56 3.09 -28.07
N SER A 60 7.93 1.79 -28.12
CA SER A 60 7.05 0.75 -28.65
C SER A 60 5.72 0.66 -27.90
N GLU A 61 5.75 0.83 -26.56
CA GLU A 61 4.54 0.83 -25.76
C GLU A 61 3.71 2.10 -25.97
N ARG A 62 4.35 3.25 -26.15
CA ARG A 62 3.65 4.50 -26.50
C ARG A 62 2.90 4.37 -27.82
N GLU A 63 3.54 3.83 -28.83
CA GLU A 63 2.93 3.62 -30.15
C GLU A 63 1.76 2.64 -30.05
N ARG A 64 1.93 1.52 -29.34
CA ARG A 64 0.86 0.54 -29.10
C ARG A 64 -0.35 1.19 -28.43
N LEU A 65 -0.15 1.83 -27.27
CA LEU A 65 -1.22 2.47 -26.52
C LEU A 65 -1.90 3.58 -27.34
N LYS A 66 -1.13 4.39 -28.04
CA LYS A 66 -1.65 5.47 -28.89
C LYS A 66 -2.52 4.91 -30.02
N LYS A 67 -2.09 3.82 -30.67
CA LYS A 67 -2.85 3.17 -31.73
C LYS A 67 -4.20 2.67 -31.23
N VAL A 68 -4.21 1.96 -30.10
CA VAL A 68 -5.43 1.41 -29.48
C VAL A 68 -6.39 2.55 -29.10
N VAL A 69 -5.88 3.58 -28.41
CA VAL A 69 -6.74 4.66 -27.89
C VAL A 69 -7.23 5.60 -29.00
N ALA A 70 -6.50 5.72 -30.12
CA ALA A 70 -6.89 6.56 -31.25
C ALA A 70 -8.22 6.13 -31.88
N GLU A 71 -8.56 4.83 -31.83
CA GLU A 71 -9.83 4.30 -32.33
C GLU A 71 -11.05 4.84 -31.57
N TYR A 72 -10.82 5.31 -30.33
CA TYR A 72 -11.88 5.87 -29.49
C TYR A 72 -11.99 7.40 -29.60
N CYS A 73 -11.06 8.09 -30.26
CA CYS A 73 -11.19 9.53 -30.49
C CYS A 73 -12.28 9.85 -31.50
N ASP A 74 -13.13 10.82 -31.18
CA ASP A 74 -14.22 11.27 -32.05
C ASP A 74 -14.43 12.78 -31.90
N GLU A 75 -15.51 13.31 -32.49
CA GLU A 75 -15.87 14.72 -32.39
C GLU A 75 -16.18 15.19 -30.96
N GLN A 76 -16.47 14.26 -30.03
CA GLN A 76 -16.72 14.62 -28.63
C GLN A 76 -15.41 14.97 -27.92
N GLY A 77 -14.31 14.32 -28.27
CA GLY A 77 -13.01 14.60 -27.68
C GLY A 77 -11.94 13.52 -27.84
N GLY A 78 -10.79 13.81 -27.25
CA GLY A 78 -9.59 13.01 -27.28
C GLY A 78 -9.24 12.45 -25.90
N PHE A 79 -8.11 11.77 -25.81
CA PHE A 79 -7.68 11.11 -24.57
C PHE A 79 -6.21 11.39 -24.26
N ILE A 80 -5.87 11.41 -22.97
CA ILE A 80 -4.50 11.35 -22.49
C ILE A 80 -4.29 10.02 -21.78
N ILE A 81 -3.32 9.25 -22.25
CA ILE A 81 -2.91 7.97 -21.67
C ILE A 81 -2.05 8.23 -20.44
N ARG A 82 -2.50 7.73 -19.28
CA ARG A 82 -1.81 7.87 -17.99
C ARG A 82 -0.70 6.82 -17.87
N THR A 83 0.26 7.08 -16.98
CA THR A 83 1.34 6.12 -16.65
C THR A 83 0.83 4.78 -16.11
N ALA A 84 -0.41 4.73 -15.61
CA ALA A 84 -1.04 3.51 -15.15
C ALA A 84 -1.51 2.59 -16.30
N ALA A 85 -1.59 3.10 -17.53
CA ALA A 85 -1.99 2.35 -18.73
C ALA A 85 -0.85 1.49 -19.31
N GLU A 86 0.38 1.68 -18.84
CA GLU A 86 1.55 0.95 -19.32
C GLU A 86 1.41 -0.56 -19.05
N GLY A 87 1.46 -1.36 -20.12
CA GLY A 87 1.31 -2.82 -20.09
C GLY A 87 -0.14 -3.31 -19.99
N VAL A 88 -1.12 -2.39 -20.04
CA VAL A 88 -2.54 -2.73 -19.96
C VAL A 88 -3.04 -3.27 -21.30
N CYS A 89 -3.95 -4.26 -21.26
CA CYS A 89 -4.53 -4.85 -22.47
C CYS A 89 -5.52 -3.91 -23.15
N GLU A 90 -5.90 -4.23 -24.38
CA GLU A 90 -6.73 -3.36 -25.22
C GLU A 90 -8.16 -3.27 -24.69
N GLU A 91 -8.67 -4.36 -24.11
CA GLU A 91 -10.02 -4.46 -23.55
C GLU A 91 -10.22 -3.51 -22.36
N ASP A 92 -9.25 -3.46 -21.45
CA ASP A 92 -9.25 -2.56 -20.29
C ASP A 92 -9.24 -1.08 -20.74
N LEU A 93 -8.51 -0.74 -21.80
CA LEU A 93 -8.48 0.61 -22.36
C LEU A 93 -9.80 0.98 -23.05
N ALA A 94 -10.40 0.02 -23.75
CA ALA A 94 -11.70 0.17 -24.39
C ALA A 94 -12.81 0.47 -23.36
N SER A 95 -12.81 -0.29 -22.26
CA SER A 95 -13.75 -0.12 -21.16
C SER A 95 -13.60 1.25 -20.48
N ASP A 96 -12.36 1.67 -20.23
CA ASP A 96 -12.05 2.97 -19.62
C ASP A 96 -12.49 4.13 -20.52
N ALA A 97 -12.28 4.01 -21.85
CA ALA A 97 -12.73 4.99 -22.83
C ALA A 97 -14.26 5.06 -22.92
N ALA A 98 -14.94 3.92 -22.95
CA ALA A 98 -16.40 3.84 -22.98
C ALA A 98 -17.04 4.45 -21.72
N TYR A 99 -16.47 4.15 -20.54
CA TYR A 99 -16.88 4.76 -19.27
C TYR A 99 -16.77 6.29 -19.33
N LEU A 100 -15.63 6.83 -19.77
CA LEU A 100 -15.41 8.27 -19.85
C LEU A 100 -16.37 8.98 -20.82
N LYS A 101 -16.67 8.36 -21.97
CA LYS A 101 -17.68 8.89 -22.90
C LYS A 101 -19.08 8.89 -22.30
N ARG A 102 -19.45 7.85 -21.55
CA ARG A 102 -20.74 7.82 -20.82
C ARG A 102 -20.80 8.94 -19.78
N VAL A 103 -19.73 9.13 -18.99
CA VAL A 103 -19.64 10.25 -18.03
C VAL A 103 -19.82 11.59 -18.75
N TRP A 104 -19.11 11.82 -19.85
CA TRP A 104 -19.22 13.06 -20.60
C TRP A 104 -20.63 13.30 -21.15
N THR A 105 -21.26 12.27 -21.72
CA THR A 105 -22.63 12.34 -22.22
C THR A 105 -23.59 12.78 -21.11
N LYS A 106 -23.44 12.22 -19.90
CA LYS A 106 -24.26 12.58 -18.74
C LYS A 106 -23.99 13.99 -18.22
N VAL A 107 -22.73 14.43 -18.22
CA VAL A 107 -22.37 15.83 -17.93
C VAL A 107 -23.06 16.78 -18.91
N MET A 108 -23.06 16.45 -20.20
CA MET A 108 -23.70 17.28 -21.23
C MET A 108 -25.23 17.26 -21.17
N GLU A 109 -25.84 16.11 -20.81
CA GLU A 109 -27.28 16.03 -20.51
C GLU A 109 -27.65 16.92 -19.32
N ARG A 110 -26.85 16.87 -18.24
CA ARG A 110 -27.02 17.74 -17.06
C ARG A 110 -26.87 19.21 -17.46
N LYS A 111 -25.85 19.58 -18.23
CA LYS A 111 -25.65 20.96 -18.70
C LYS A 111 -26.86 21.58 -19.40
N LYS A 112 -27.72 20.78 -20.05
CA LYS A 112 -28.94 21.24 -20.73
C LYS A 112 -30.13 21.49 -19.79
N ARG A 113 -30.04 21.09 -18.51
CA ARG A 113 -31.12 21.28 -17.53
C ARG A 113 -31.29 22.77 -17.19
N PRO A 114 -32.51 23.21 -16.81
CA PRO A 114 -32.78 24.62 -16.50
C PRO A 114 -32.11 25.10 -15.21
N GLN A 115 -31.68 24.19 -14.33
CA GLN A 115 -30.94 24.53 -13.12
C GLN A 115 -29.51 24.94 -13.49
N THR A 116 -29.00 26.05 -12.96
CA THR A 116 -27.69 26.58 -13.38
C THR A 116 -26.61 26.54 -12.28
N ARG A 117 -26.98 26.21 -11.04
CA ARG A 117 -26.05 26.14 -9.89
C ARG A 117 -26.17 24.81 -9.15
N TYR A 118 -25.50 23.78 -9.66
CA TYR A 118 -25.44 22.48 -9.01
C TYR A 118 -24.25 21.66 -9.53
N GLN A 119 -23.88 20.62 -8.78
CA GLN A 119 -22.79 19.71 -9.16
C GLN A 119 -23.22 18.81 -10.33
N MET A 120 -22.52 18.91 -11.47
CA MET A 120 -22.78 18.06 -12.64
C MET A 120 -22.11 16.68 -12.54
N TYR A 121 -20.91 16.65 -11.96
CA TYR A 121 -20.12 15.45 -11.70
C TYR A 121 -19.15 15.77 -10.57
N GLY A 122 -18.90 14.80 -9.70
CA GLY A 122 -18.05 14.96 -8.51
C GLY A 122 -17.00 13.87 -8.41
N GLU A 123 -16.12 14.01 -7.41
CA GLU A 123 -15.16 12.95 -7.10
C GLU A 123 -15.89 11.69 -6.66
N LEU A 124 -15.44 10.55 -7.19
CA LEU A 124 -16.00 9.25 -6.86
C LEU A 124 -15.61 8.84 -5.44
N ALA A 125 -16.60 8.42 -4.67
CA ALA A 125 -16.37 7.78 -3.39
C ALA A 125 -15.57 6.47 -3.55
N LEU A 126 -14.94 5.99 -2.48
CA LEU A 126 -14.10 4.78 -2.52
C LEU A 126 -14.82 3.60 -3.19
N ALA A 127 -16.05 3.29 -2.79
CA ALA A 127 -16.80 2.18 -3.34
C ALA A 127 -17.09 2.33 -4.85
N GLN A 128 -17.41 3.54 -5.32
CA GLN A 128 -17.62 3.83 -6.75
C GLN A 128 -16.31 3.66 -7.54
N ARG A 129 -15.18 4.11 -6.99
CA ARG A 129 -13.85 3.90 -7.58
C ARG A 129 -13.51 2.41 -7.68
N VAL A 130 -13.82 1.63 -6.64
CA VAL A 130 -13.62 0.17 -6.65
C VAL A 130 -14.46 -0.47 -7.75
N LEU A 131 -15.75 -0.14 -7.88
CA LEU A 131 -16.57 -0.70 -8.96
C LEU A 131 -16.02 -0.36 -10.35
N ARG A 132 -15.66 0.92 -10.58
CA ARG A 132 -15.04 1.34 -11.84
C ARG A 132 -13.75 0.56 -12.14
N ASP A 133 -12.88 0.40 -11.15
CA ASP A 133 -11.58 -0.27 -11.33
C ASP A 133 -11.72 -1.80 -11.51
N PHE A 134 -12.89 -2.36 -11.21
CA PHE A 134 -13.23 -3.78 -11.35
C PHE A 134 -14.32 -4.05 -12.39
N ALA A 135 -14.68 -3.06 -13.22
CA ALA A 135 -15.73 -3.19 -14.24
C ALA A 135 -15.52 -4.40 -15.16
N ASP A 136 -14.27 -4.63 -15.58
CA ASP A 136 -13.89 -5.71 -16.51
C ASP A 136 -13.62 -7.05 -15.80
N ALA A 137 -13.73 -7.10 -14.47
CA ALA A 137 -13.58 -8.35 -13.74
C ALA A 137 -14.76 -9.28 -14.03
N GLN A 138 -14.46 -10.56 -14.24
CA GLN A 138 -15.44 -11.65 -14.25
C GLN A 138 -15.97 -11.85 -12.82
N LEU A 139 -16.92 -11.01 -12.43
CA LEU A 139 -17.60 -11.05 -11.14
C LEU A 139 -18.93 -11.78 -11.26
N ASP A 140 -19.22 -12.67 -10.32
CA ASP A 140 -20.54 -13.30 -10.21
C ASP A 140 -21.53 -12.38 -9.48
N ARG A 141 -21.09 -11.79 -8.35
CA ARG A 141 -21.93 -10.97 -7.45
C ARG A 141 -21.10 -9.89 -6.78
N ILE A 142 -21.74 -8.76 -6.49
CA ILE A 142 -21.18 -7.62 -5.76
C ILE A 142 -22.09 -7.36 -4.56
N ARG A 143 -21.63 -7.70 -3.36
CA ARG A 143 -22.44 -7.62 -2.14
C ARG A 143 -22.09 -6.38 -1.33
N VAL A 144 -23.12 -5.66 -0.91
CA VAL A 144 -22.99 -4.42 -0.12
C VAL A 144 -23.89 -4.54 1.10
N ASP A 145 -23.32 -4.43 2.29
CA ASP A 145 -24.00 -4.58 3.58
C ASP A 145 -24.62 -3.28 4.13
N SER A 146 -24.27 -2.13 3.52
CA SER A 146 -24.89 -0.84 3.81
C SER A 146 -25.93 -0.48 2.75
N ARG A 147 -27.19 -0.27 3.18
CA ARG A 147 -28.28 0.14 2.31
C ARG A 147 -28.02 1.48 1.60
N LEU A 148 -27.52 2.47 2.33
CA LEU A 148 -27.22 3.79 1.76
C LEU A 148 -26.15 3.70 0.68
N THR A 149 -25.10 2.90 0.93
CA THR A 149 -24.04 2.65 -0.04
C THR A 149 -24.57 1.87 -1.24
N TYR A 150 -25.42 0.86 -1.01
CA TYR A 150 -26.03 0.07 -2.09
C TYR A 150 -26.87 0.93 -3.02
N GLU A 151 -27.75 1.78 -2.49
CA GLU A 151 -28.60 2.69 -3.29
C GLU A 151 -27.73 3.66 -4.10
N SER A 152 -26.69 4.24 -3.48
CA SER A 152 -25.72 5.12 -4.15
C SER A 152 -24.94 4.40 -5.28
N LEU A 153 -24.54 3.15 -5.07
CA LEU A 153 -23.85 2.36 -6.06
C LEU A 153 -24.78 1.91 -7.19
N LEU A 154 -26.04 1.59 -6.88
CA LEU A 154 -27.04 1.21 -7.88
C LEU A 154 -27.30 2.35 -8.87
N GLU A 155 -27.44 3.59 -8.37
CA GLU A 155 -27.54 4.78 -9.21
C GLU A 155 -26.28 4.96 -10.07
N PHE A 156 -25.10 4.82 -9.46
CA PHE A 156 -23.83 4.96 -10.15
C PHE A 156 -23.61 3.92 -11.26
N THR A 157 -23.86 2.64 -10.98
CA THR A 157 -23.69 1.58 -11.99
C THR A 157 -24.74 1.69 -13.08
N ALA A 158 -25.99 1.99 -12.75
CA ALA A 158 -27.04 2.17 -13.76
C ALA A 158 -26.70 3.31 -14.74
N GLU A 159 -26.03 4.36 -14.25
CA GLU A 159 -25.65 5.51 -15.06
C GLU A 159 -24.38 5.30 -15.88
N TYR A 160 -23.33 4.69 -15.30
CA TYR A 160 -21.99 4.69 -15.91
C TYR A 160 -21.42 3.30 -16.24
N ILE A 161 -21.90 2.23 -15.59
CA ILE A 161 -21.42 0.85 -15.77
C ILE A 161 -22.60 -0.13 -15.72
N PRO A 162 -23.54 -0.07 -16.70
CA PRO A 162 -24.79 -0.82 -16.64
C PRO A 162 -24.58 -2.33 -16.49
N GLU A 163 -23.47 -2.85 -17.02
CA GLU A 163 -23.08 -4.26 -17.01
C GLU A 163 -22.87 -4.82 -15.59
N MET A 164 -22.56 -3.96 -14.61
CA MET A 164 -22.41 -4.33 -13.19
C MET A 164 -23.70 -4.24 -12.38
N THR A 165 -24.71 -3.51 -12.88
CA THR A 165 -25.93 -3.22 -12.12
C THR A 165 -26.69 -4.49 -11.74
N SER A 166 -26.74 -5.46 -12.65
CA SER A 166 -27.41 -6.76 -12.41
C SER A 166 -26.68 -7.64 -11.40
N LYS A 167 -25.41 -7.36 -11.11
CA LYS A 167 -24.57 -8.11 -10.16
C LYS A 167 -24.62 -7.53 -8.75
N LEU A 168 -25.15 -6.33 -8.58
CA LEU A 168 -25.18 -5.62 -7.30
C LEU A 168 -26.32 -6.14 -6.41
N GLU A 169 -25.96 -6.72 -5.27
CA GLU A 169 -26.87 -7.29 -4.27
C GLU A 169 -26.72 -6.56 -2.93
N HIS A 170 -27.84 -6.13 -2.34
CA HIS A 170 -27.85 -5.66 -0.96
C HIS A 170 -27.82 -6.88 -0.01
N TYR A 171 -26.79 -6.96 0.82
CA TYR A 171 -26.66 -7.99 1.83
C TYR A 171 -27.30 -7.52 3.14
N SER A 172 -28.42 -8.12 3.52
CA SER A 172 -29.15 -7.82 4.76
C SER A 172 -29.05 -8.93 5.81
N GLY A 173 -27.99 -9.75 5.74
CA GLY A 173 -27.76 -10.81 6.72
C GLY A 173 -27.31 -10.23 8.08
N HIS A 174 -27.49 -11.01 9.14
CA HIS A 174 -27.10 -10.59 10.49
C HIS A 174 -25.59 -10.74 10.75
N GLN A 175 -24.93 -11.66 10.04
CA GLN A 175 -23.49 -11.88 10.16
C GLN A 175 -22.74 -10.84 9.32
N PRO A 176 -21.68 -10.19 9.82
CA PRO A 176 -20.88 -9.28 9.02
C PRO A 176 -20.33 -9.95 7.75
N ILE A 177 -20.31 -9.21 6.65
CA ILE A 177 -19.98 -9.80 5.33
C ILE A 177 -18.53 -10.31 5.28
N PHE A 178 -17.59 -9.64 5.94
CA PHE A 178 -16.20 -10.08 5.98
C PHE A 178 -16.02 -11.38 6.76
N ASP A 179 -16.75 -11.56 7.86
CA ASP A 179 -16.75 -12.81 8.63
C ASP A 179 -17.35 -13.97 7.81
N LEU A 180 -18.44 -13.71 7.08
CA LEU A 180 -19.11 -14.73 6.26
C LEU A 180 -18.17 -15.31 5.19
N TYR A 181 -17.25 -14.51 4.67
CA TYR A 181 -16.32 -14.88 3.60
C TYR A 181 -14.87 -15.03 4.06
N ASP A 182 -14.61 -15.09 5.37
CA ASP A 182 -13.28 -15.25 5.96
C ASP A 182 -12.28 -14.13 5.61
N VAL A 183 -12.78 -12.96 5.20
CA VAL A 183 -11.96 -11.82 4.77
C VAL A 183 -11.23 -11.22 5.98
N GLU A 184 -11.88 -11.15 7.14
CA GLU A 184 -11.29 -10.62 8.37
C GLU A 184 -10.02 -11.39 8.77
N ASN A 185 -10.10 -12.73 8.73
CA ASN A 185 -8.95 -13.59 9.01
C ASN A 185 -7.85 -13.44 7.97
N GLU A 186 -8.19 -13.26 6.69
CA GLU A 186 -7.20 -12.99 5.65
C GLU A 186 -6.52 -11.62 5.79
N ILE A 187 -7.23 -10.59 6.28
CA ILE A 187 -6.63 -9.29 6.62
C ILE A 187 -5.63 -9.46 7.76
N GLN A 188 -5.99 -10.16 8.82
CA GLN A 188 -5.08 -10.43 9.94
C GLN A 188 -3.85 -11.21 9.49
N ARG A 189 -4.02 -12.29 8.72
CA ARG A 189 -2.91 -13.06 8.13
C ARG A 189 -2.02 -12.24 7.19
N ALA A 190 -2.59 -11.25 6.50
CA ALA A 190 -1.82 -10.33 5.65
C ALA A 190 -0.95 -9.34 6.46
N LEU A 191 -1.26 -9.11 7.74
CA LEU A 191 -0.45 -8.31 8.65
C LEU A 191 0.62 -9.14 9.39
N GLU A 192 0.47 -10.46 9.45
CA GLU A 192 1.45 -11.33 10.10
C GLU A 192 2.74 -11.43 9.30
N ARG A 193 3.89 -11.50 9.99
CA ARG A 193 5.20 -11.73 9.35
C ARG A 193 5.31 -13.13 8.72
N LYS A 194 4.68 -14.13 9.34
CA LYS A 194 4.72 -15.54 8.92
C LYS A 194 3.45 -15.90 8.15
N VAL A 195 3.57 -16.61 7.03
CA VAL A 195 2.43 -17.11 6.25
C VAL A 195 2.54 -18.62 6.07
N GLU A 196 1.58 -19.38 6.58
CA GLU A 196 1.61 -20.84 6.49
C GLU A 196 1.23 -21.34 5.09
N LEU A 197 1.92 -22.41 4.66
CA LEU A 197 1.63 -23.17 3.45
C LEU A 197 0.83 -24.42 3.80
N LYS A 198 0.03 -24.93 2.88
CA LYS A 198 -0.83 -26.11 3.06
C LYS A 198 -0.02 -27.38 3.31
N SER A 199 1.20 -27.46 2.78
CA SER A 199 2.13 -28.57 3.01
C SER A 199 2.80 -28.56 4.41
N GLY A 200 2.55 -27.54 5.23
CA GLY A 200 3.19 -27.38 6.55
C GLY A 200 4.48 -26.57 6.54
N GLY A 201 4.95 -26.15 5.36
CA GLY A 201 5.95 -25.09 5.21
C GLY A 201 5.38 -23.71 5.56
N TYR A 202 6.22 -22.68 5.52
CA TYR A 202 5.79 -21.30 5.74
C TYR A 202 6.71 -20.30 5.03
N LEU A 203 6.17 -19.13 4.75
CA LEU A 203 6.89 -17.96 4.27
C LEU A 203 7.17 -17.01 5.44
N ILE A 204 8.31 -16.34 5.40
CA ILE A 204 8.61 -15.17 6.22
C ILE A 204 8.72 -13.97 5.28
N ILE A 205 7.88 -12.97 5.48
CA ILE A 205 7.85 -11.75 4.66
C ILE A 205 8.31 -10.59 5.52
N ASP A 206 9.45 -10.00 5.16
CA ASP A 206 10.02 -8.84 5.84
C ASP A 206 10.05 -7.63 4.91
N GLN A 207 9.38 -6.55 5.33
CA GLN A 207 9.39 -5.29 4.62
C GLN A 207 10.45 -4.37 5.23
N THR A 208 11.47 -4.04 4.44
CA THR A 208 12.48 -3.03 4.81
C THR A 208 12.17 -1.69 4.15
N GLU A 209 12.99 -0.68 4.41
CA GLU A 209 12.86 0.64 3.77
C GLU A 209 12.96 0.58 2.24
N ALA A 210 13.93 -0.19 1.72
CA ALA A 210 14.26 -0.21 0.30
C ALA A 210 13.61 -1.38 -0.47
N MET A 211 13.45 -2.53 0.18
CA MET A 211 13.01 -3.77 -0.48
C MET A 211 12.21 -4.67 0.45
N THR A 212 11.52 -5.64 -0.14
CA THR A 212 10.83 -6.71 0.60
C THR A 212 11.58 -8.02 0.39
N THR A 213 11.85 -8.75 1.45
CA THR A 213 12.45 -10.09 1.39
C THR A 213 11.41 -11.15 1.72
N VAL A 214 11.41 -12.25 0.99
CA VAL A 214 10.55 -13.40 1.24
C VAL A 214 11.40 -14.65 1.37
N ASP A 215 11.37 -15.26 2.53
CA ASP A 215 12.09 -16.50 2.85
C ASP A 215 11.11 -17.69 2.94
N ILE A 216 11.53 -18.87 2.50
CA ILE A 216 10.69 -20.07 2.39
C ILE A 216 11.27 -21.19 3.24
N ASN A 217 10.43 -21.76 4.12
CA ASN A 217 10.82 -22.84 5.02
C ASN A 217 9.90 -24.06 4.84
N THR A 218 10.46 -25.27 4.90
CA THR A 218 9.72 -26.55 4.83
C THR A 218 8.97 -26.93 6.11
N GLY A 219 9.25 -26.25 7.23
CA GLY A 219 8.62 -26.56 8.52
C GLY A 219 8.95 -27.96 9.03
N ALA A 220 8.06 -28.56 9.82
CA ALA A 220 8.26 -29.90 10.40
C ALA A 220 7.97 -31.06 9.41
N PHE A 221 7.45 -30.75 8.22
CA PHE A 221 7.05 -31.77 7.24
C PHE A 221 8.23 -32.16 6.34
N VAL A 222 9.12 -32.98 6.86
CA VAL A 222 10.14 -33.66 6.06
C VAL A 222 9.58 -35.02 5.68
N GLY A 223 8.97 -35.13 4.50
CA GLY A 223 8.41 -36.39 4.01
C GLY A 223 9.45 -37.52 4.06
N HIS A 224 9.03 -38.73 4.45
CA HIS A 224 9.92 -39.89 4.59
C HIS A 224 10.54 -40.41 3.26
N ARG A 225 10.27 -39.78 2.12
CA ARG A 225 10.84 -40.10 0.80
C ARG A 225 11.14 -38.83 -0.01
N ASN A 226 12.34 -38.79 -0.59
CA ASN A 226 12.92 -37.75 -1.46
C ASN A 226 12.79 -36.30 -0.96
N LEU A 227 13.84 -35.84 -0.26
CA LEU A 227 14.02 -34.44 0.14
C LEU A 227 13.92 -33.47 -1.04
N ASP A 228 14.56 -33.78 -2.18
CA ASP A 228 14.57 -32.92 -3.37
C ASP A 228 13.18 -32.67 -3.94
N ASP A 229 12.31 -33.68 -3.96
CA ASP A 229 10.93 -33.57 -4.43
C ASP A 229 10.09 -32.75 -3.44
N THR A 230 10.32 -32.92 -2.14
CA THR A 230 9.63 -32.14 -1.09
C THR A 230 9.99 -30.66 -1.18
N ILE A 231 11.29 -30.34 -1.37
CA ILE A 231 11.79 -28.98 -1.58
C ILE A 231 11.15 -28.35 -2.82
N PHE A 232 11.17 -29.07 -3.94
CA PHE A 232 10.59 -28.60 -5.19
C PHE A 232 9.10 -28.30 -5.05
N ASN A 233 8.33 -29.22 -4.46
CA ASN A 233 6.89 -29.03 -4.27
C ASN A 233 6.60 -27.86 -3.31
N THR A 234 7.39 -27.68 -2.26
CA THR A 234 7.26 -26.55 -1.33
C THR A 234 7.51 -25.22 -2.04
N ASN A 235 8.56 -25.14 -2.87
CA ASN A 235 8.87 -23.94 -3.65
C ASN A 235 7.76 -23.63 -4.67
N ILE A 236 7.21 -24.64 -5.36
CA ILE A 236 6.08 -24.46 -6.27
C ILE A 236 4.85 -23.92 -5.53
N GLU A 237 4.54 -24.48 -4.36
CA GLU A 237 3.44 -23.97 -3.52
C GLU A 237 3.69 -22.52 -3.08
N ALA A 238 4.92 -22.22 -2.65
CA ALA A 238 5.33 -20.88 -2.25
C ALA A 238 5.12 -19.86 -3.38
N THR A 239 5.34 -20.21 -4.66
CA THR A 239 5.10 -19.27 -5.77
C THR A 239 3.67 -18.72 -5.80
N GLN A 240 2.67 -19.57 -5.53
CA GLN A 240 1.26 -19.16 -5.51
C GLN A 240 0.95 -18.30 -4.29
N ALA A 241 1.49 -18.69 -3.14
CA ALA A 241 1.34 -17.94 -1.89
C ALA A 241 2.00 -16.56 -1.98
N ILE A 242 3.22 -16.46 -2.52
CA ILE A 242 3.93 -15.21 -2.76
C ILE A 242 3.11 -14.29 -3.66
N ALA A 243 2.69 -14.76 -4.83
CA ALA A 243 1.90 -13.94 -5.75
C ALA A 243 0.59 -13.45 -5.12
N ARG A 244 -0.05 -14.27 -4.27
CA ARG A 244 -1.24 -13.87 -3.50
C ARG A 244 -0.90 -12.81 -2.46
N GLN A 245 0.16 -13.00 -1.66
CA GLN A 245 0.55 -12.08 -0.60
C GLN A 245 1.01 -10.73 -1.14
N LEU A 246 1.74 -10.70 -2.27
CA LEU A 246 2.12 -9.46 -2.94
C LEU A 246 0.89 -8.61 -3.32
N ARG A 247 -0.20 -9.25 -3.76
CA ARG A 247 -1.47 -8.57 -4.06
C ARG A 247 -2.22 -8.16 -2.79
N LEU A 248 -2.39 -9.06 -1.83
CA LEU A 248 -3.13 -8.78 -0.60
C LEU A 248 -2.49 -7.67 0.22
N ARG A 249 -1.16 -7.71 0.36
CA ARG A 249 -0.38 -6.71 1.12
C ARG A 249 -0.05 -5.46 0.30
N ASN A 250 -0.36 -5.46 -1.00
CA ASN A 250 0.02 -4.43 -1.96
C ASN A 250 1.52 -4.08 -1.92
N LEU A 251 2.38 -5.10 -1.88
CA LEU A 251 3.83 -4.94 -1.82
C LEU A 251 4.37 -4.50 -3.18
N GLY A 252 5.31 -3.57 -3.19
CA GLY A 252 5.88 -3.04 -4.43
C GLY A 252 7.28 -2.47 -4.24
N GLY A 253 7.98 -2.24 -5.34
CA GLY A 253 9.41 -1.96 -5.38
C GLY A 253 10.19 -3.24 -5.67
N ILE A 254 11.40 -3.32 -5.12
CA ILE A 254 12.28 -4.48 -5.24
C ILE A 254 11.83 -5.54 -4.24
N ILE A 255 11.66 -6.76 -4.73
CA ILE A 255 11.30 -7.93 -3.93
C ILE A 255 12.35 -9.00 -4.20
N ILE A 256 12.95 -9.53 -3.14
CA ILE A 256 13.92 -10.62 -3.18
C ILE A 256 13.26 -11.86 -2.57
N ILE A 257 13.28 -12.96 -3.29
CA ILE A 257 12.71 -14.24 -2.86
C ILE A 257 13.84 -15.24 -2.69
N ASP A 258 13.98 -15.76 -1.47
CA ASP A 258 14.90 -16.82 -1.10
C ASP A 258 14.15 -18.16 -1.17
N PHE A 259 14.30 -18.86 -2.30
CA PHE A 259 13.76 -20.21 -2.45
C PHE A 259 14.70 -21.21 -1.81
N ILE A 260 14.13 -22.28 -1.27
CA ILE A 260 14.93 -23.38 -0.71
C ILE A 260 15.81 -23.95 -1.82
N ASP A 261 17.09 -24.14 -1.52
CA ASP A 261 18.11 -24.57 -2.48
C ASP A 261 17.70 -25.82 -3.26
N MET A 262 17.81 -25.73 -4.59
CA MET A 262 17.53 -26.83 -5.51
C MET A 262 18.79 -27.11 -6.35
N ASN A 263 19.26 -28.36 -6.34
CA ASN A 263 20.41 -28.77 -7.16
C ASN A 263 20.06 -28.96 -8.65
N ASN A 264 18.79 -29.26 -8.95
CA ASN A 264 18.33 -29.51 -10.31
C ASN A 264 17.93 -28.21 -11.02
N GLU A 265 18.58 -27.90 -12.14
CA GLU A 265 18.25 -26.73 -12.97
C GLU A 265 16.84 -26.77 -13.55
N ASP A 266 16.30 -27.95 -13.87
CA ASP A 266 14.93 -28.08 -14.35
C ASP A 266 13.92 -27.71 -13.25
N HIS A 267 14.24 -28.01 -11.98
CA HIS A 267 13.40 -27.59 -10.85
C HIS A 267 13.40 -26.06 -10.72
N ARG A 268 14.57 -25.42 -10.80
CA ARG A 268 14.70 -23.95 -10.81
C ARG A 268 13.89 -23.32 -11.93
N ARG A 269 14.03 -23.81 -13.17
CA ARG A 269 13.26 -23.31 -14.33
C ARG A 269 11.75 -23.44 -14.13
N ARG A 270 11.28 -24.57 -13.59
CA ARG A 270 9.86 -24.79 -13.31
C ARG A 270 9.31 -23.89 -12.19
N VAL A 271 10.11 -23.62 -11.15
CA VAL A 271 9.72 -22.68 -10.08
C VAL A 271 9.58 -21.26 -10.62
N LEU A 272 10.54 -20.77 -11.41
CA LEU A 272 10.43 -19.46 -12.06
C LEU A 272 9.19 -19.35 -12.94
N HIS A 273 8.94 -20.37 -13.77
CA HIS A 273 7.76 -20.38 -14.62
C HIS A 273 6.45 -20.39 -13.82
N SER A 274 6.41 -21.15 -12.72
CA SER A 274 5.26 -21.16 -11.80
C SER A 274 5.02 -19.79 -11.17
N LEU A 275 6.09 -19.08 -10.79
CA LEU A 275 6.01 -17.71 -10.27
C LEU A 275 5.50 -16.72 -11.31
N GLU A 276 6.01 -16.78 -12.55
CA GLU A 276 5.53 -15.97 -13.68
C GLU A 276 4.03 -16.18 -13.94
N GLN A 277 3.58 -17.44 -14.00
CA GLN A 277 2.18 -17.77 -14.18
C GLN A 277 1.32 -17.27 -13.02
N ALA A 278 1.77 -17.40 -11.78
CA ALA A 278 1.03 -16.92 -10.61
C ALA A 278 0.90 -15.39 -10.57
N LEU A 279 1.92 -14.67 -11.07
CA LEU A 279 1.95 -13.21 -11.17
C LEU A 279 1.24 -12.66 -12.40
N SER A 280 1.03 -13.45 -13.47
CA SER A 280 0.26 -13.04 -14.65
C SER A 280 -1.18 -12.58 -14.34
N LYS A 281 -1.72 -13.01 -13.19
CA LYS A 281 -3.04 -12.62 -12.67
C LYS A 281 -3.04 -11.27 -11.94
N ASP A 282 -1.85 -10.70 -11.69
CA ASP A 282 -1.71 -9.38 -11.08
C ASP A 282 -1.97 -8.29 -12.13
N ARG A 283 -2.76 -7.28 -11.74
CA ARG A 283 -3.06 -6.11 -12.58
C ARG A 283 -1.93 -5.07 -12.55
N VAL A 284 -0.97 -5.27 -11.67
CA VAL A 284 0.21 -4.42 -11.52
C VAL A 284 1.37 -5.06 -12.27
N LYS A 285 2.05 -4.26 -13.10
CA LYS A 285 3.23 -4.69 -13.84
C LYS A 285 4.30 -5.24 -12.90
N THR A 286 4.72 -6.48 -13.18
CA THR A 286 5.81 -7.18 -12.53
C THR A 286 6.91 -7.52 -13.53
N SER A 287 8.16 -7.53 -13.08
CA SER A 287 9.30 -8.04 -13.85
C SER A 287 10.11 -8.95 -12.95
N ILE A 288 10.41 -10.15 -13.44
CA ILE A 288 11.12 -11.19 -12.69
C ILE A 288 12.44 -11.44 -13.39
N ASN A 289 13.52 -11.48 -12.63
CA ASN A 289 14.83 -11.92 -13.09
C ASN A 289 15.01 -13.41 -12.78
N GLY A 290 15.99 -14.05 -13.44
CA GLY A 290 16.35 -15.42 -13.11
C GLY A 290 16.97 -15.56 -11.71
N PHE A 291 17.32 -16.79 -11.34
CA PHE A 291 18.11 -17.05 -10.13
C PHE A 291 19.46 -16.34 -10.22
N SER A 292 19.78 -15.56 -9.19
CA SER A 292 21.11 -14.98 -8.98
C SER A 292 22.15 -16.07 -8.68
N PRO A 293 23.45 -15.74 -8.74
CA PRO A 293 24.51 -16.66 -8.32
C PRO A 293 24.39 -17.11 -6.85
N LEU A 294 23.67 -16.34 -6.02
CA LEU A 294 23.42 -16.64 -4.61
C LEU A 294 22.15 -17.48 -4.39
N GLY A 295 21.45 -17.90 -5.44
CA GLY A 295 20.21 -18.69 -5.32
C GLY A 295 18.94 -17.86 -5.07
N LEU A 296 19.06 -16.53 -5.00
CA LEU A 296 17.93 -15.62 -4.81
C LEU A 296 17.23 -15.30 -6.13
N VAL A 297 15.91 -15.11 -6.11
CA VAL A 297 15.14 -14.58 -7.24
C VAL A 297 14.81 -13.11 -6.98
N GLU A 298 15.24 -12.25 -7.89
CA GLU A 298 14.97 -10.82 -7.84
C GLU A 298 13.76 -10.49 -8.71
N MET A 299 12.81 -9.72 -8.19
CA MET A 299 11.72 -9.19 -8.99
C MET A 299 11.39 -7.76 -8.61
N THR A 300 10.71 -7.07 -9.51
CA THR A 300 10.14 -5.75 -9.27
C THR A 300 8.63 -5.79 -9.49
N ARG A 301 7.90 -5.09 -8.62
CA ARG A 301 6.46 -4.86 -8.77
C ARG A 301 6.18 -3.36 -8.65
N LYS A 302 5.54 -2.76 -9.64
CA LYS A 302 5.32 -1.30 -9.69
C LYS A 302 4.55 -0.81 -8.46
N ARG A 303 5.06 0.22 -7.75
CA ARG A 303 4.35 0.82 -6.61
C ARG A 303 3.16 1.63 -7.11
N THR A 304 1.96 1.28 -6.66
CA THR A 304 0.71 1.98 -6.99
C THR A 304 0.19 2.82 -5.82
N ARG A 305 0.24 2.25 -4.61
CA ARG A 305 -0.20 2.83 -3.33
C ARG A 305 0.69 2.27 -2.22
N GLU A 306 0.50 2.77 -1.00
CA GLU A 306 1.13 2.23 0.21
C GLU A 306 0.71 0.77 0.45
N SER A 307 1.56 0.00 1.14
CA SER A 307 1.25 -1.38 1.53
C SER A 307 0.16 -1.40 2.60
N VAL A 308 -0.51 -2.55 2.75
CA VAL A 308 -1.58 -2.69 3.75
C VAL A 308 -1.08 -2.43 5.16
N GLU A 309 0.13 -2.90 5.49
CA GLU A 309 0.75 -2.66 6.79
C GLU A 309 0.94 -1.16 7.06
N HIS A 310 1.46 -0.39 6.10
CA HIS A 310 1.64 1.06 6.27
C HIS A 310 0.32 1.82 6.43
N VAL A 311 -0.78 1.32 5.85
CA VAL A 311 -2.10 1.96 5.94
C VAL A 311 -2.81 1.62 7.25
N LEU A 312 -2.64 0.39 7.75
CA LEU A 312 -3.37 -0.12 8.91
C LEU A 312 -2.59 -0.06 10.23
N CYS A 313 -1.26 0.05 10.17
CA CYS A 313 -0.39 0.03 11.34
C CYS A 313 0.36 1.36 11.51
N ASN A 314 0.72 1.68 12.75
CA ASN A 314 1.68 2.74 13.07
C ASN A 314 3.03 2.12 13.42
N GLU A 315 4.08 2.93 13.30
CA GLU A 315 5.42 2.54 13.77
C GLU A 315 5.39 2.20 15.26
N CYS A 316 6.13 1.15 15.66
CA CYS A 316 6.21 0.74 17.05
C CYS A 316 6.79 1.87 17.92
N PRO A 317 6.07 2.36 18.95
CA PRO A 317 6.52 3.48 19.78
C PRO A 317 7.71 3.13 20.68
N THR A 318 8.03 1.84 20.83
CA THR A 318 9.13 1.36 21.68
C THR A 318 10.41 1.20 20.87
N CYS A 319 10.36 0.46 19.76
CA CYS A 319 11.56 0.11 19.01
C CYS A 319 11.78 0.97 17.76
N HIS A 320 10.80 1.81 17.37
CA HIS A 320 10.86 2.61 16.15
C HIS A 320 11.24 1.77 14.92
N GLY A 321 10.48 0.68 14.72
CA GLY A 321 10.69 -0.25 13.62
C GLY A 321 11.88 -1.22 13.76
N ARG A 322 12.73 -1.12 14.79
CA ARG A 322 13.89 -2.02 14.97
C ARG A 322 13.55 -3.49 15.20
N GLY A 323 12.32 -3.79 15.62
CA GLY A 323 11.89 -5.16 15.98
C GLY A 323 12.57 -5.75 17.22
N THR A 324 13.45 -4.98 17.88
CA THR A 324 14.23 -5.38 19.06
C THR A 324 14.39 -4.18 20.00
N VAL A 325 14.64 -4.47 21.28
CA VAL A 325 14.99 -3.49 22.32
C VAL A 325 16.29 -3.94 23.00
N LYS A 326 17.12 -3.00 23.44
CA LYS A 326 18.33 -3.29 24.24
C LYS A 326 17.96 -4.10 25.47
N THR A 327 18.83 -5.03 25.88
CA THR A 327 18.63 -5.80 27.11
C THR A 327 18.65 -4.89 28.34
N VAL A 328 18.00 -5.33 29.42
CA VAL A 328 17.99 -4.60 30.71
C VAL A 328 19.42 -4.29 31.17
N GLU A 329 20.30 -5.28 31.10
CA GLU A 329 21.73 -5.15 31.43
C GLU A 329 22.43 -4.06 30.58
N THR A 330 22.18 -4.03 29.27
CA THR A 330 22.74 -2.99 28.39
C THR A 330 22.31 -1.60 28.84
N VAL A 331 21.04 -1.43 29.21
CA VAL A 331 20.50 -0.15 29.67
C VAL A 331 21.08 0.23 31.05
N CYS A 332 21.24 -0.73 31.97
CA CYS A 332 21.92 -0.51 33.25
C CYS A 332 23.33 0.07 33.05
N TYR A 333 24.13 -0.53 32.16
CA TYR A 333 25.47 -0.03 31.87
C TYR A 333 25.49 1.29 31.09
N GLU A 334 24.43 1.63 30.33
CA GLU A 334 24.26 2.96 29.75
C GLU A 334 24.00 4.02 30.82
N ILE A 335 23.12 3.73 31.77
CA ILE A 335 22.84 4.59 32.92
C ILE A 335 24.13 4.87 33.70
N MET A 336 24.92 3.84 33.99
CA MET A 336 26.20 3.99 34.70
C MET A 336 27.18 4.90 33.97
N ARG A 337 27.34 4.71 32.65
CA ARG A 337 28.18 5.58 31.81
C ARG A 337 27.63 7.01 31.75
N GLU A 338 26.31 7.17 31.75
CA GLU A 338 25.66 8.47 31.77
C GLU A 338 25.93 9.22 33.09
N ILE A 339 25.84 8.54 34.23
CA ILE A 339 26.18 9.13 35.53
C ILE A 339 27.62 9.65 35.53
N VAL A 340 28.58 8.85 35.06
CA VAL A 340 30.00 9.26 34.95
C VAL A 340 30.15 10.45 34.00
N ARG A 341 29.45 10.45 32.86
CA ARG A 341 29.47 11.55 31.89
C ARG A 341 28.95 12.85 32.50
N VAL A 342 27.80 12.80 33.17
CA VAL A 342 27.16 13.97 33.80
C VAL A 342 28.02 14.48 34.96
N HIS A 343 28.60 13.60 35.77
CA HIS A 343 29.53 13.96 36.84
C HIS A 343 30.75 14.75 36.35
N HIS A 344 31.33 14.38 35.21
CA HIS A 344 32.46 15.13 34.64
C HIS A 344 32.06 16.49 34.06
N ALA A 345 30.81 16.64 33.62
CA ALA A 345 30.33 17.87 32.98
C ALA A 345 29.85 18.91 34.00
N TYR A 346 29.29 18.48 35.13
CA TYR A 346 28.62 19.34 36.09
C TYR A 346 28.87 18.90 37.53
N ASP A 347 29.04 19.86 38.43
CA ASP A 347 29.09 19.58 39.87
C ASP A 347 27.67 19.39 40.42
N SER A 348 27.47 18.31 41.17
CA SER A 348 26.17 17.95 41.77
C SER A 348 26.39 17.25 43.10
N ASP A 349 25.41 17.33 44.01
CA ASP A 349 25.50 16.69 45.32
C ASP A 349 25.08 15.22 45.28
N ARG A 350 24.14 14.89 44.39
CA ARG A 350 23.66 13.52 44.16
C ARG A 350 23.03 13.36 42.78
N PHE A 351 22.90 12.11 42.35
CA PHE A 351 22.21 11.73 41.12
C PHE A 351 20.88 11.04 41.42
N LEU A 352 19.87 11.35 40.63
CA LEU A 352 18.57 10.70 40.63
C LEU A 352 18.34 10.06 39.27
N VAL A 353 18.27 8.74 39.23
CA VAL A 353 18.02 7.97 38.01
C VAL A 353 16.54 7.60 37.95
N TYR A 354 15.85 8.01 36.89
CA TYR A 354 14.55 7.49 36.53
C TYR A 354 14.72 6.41 35.47
N ALA A 355 14.16 5.23 35.69
CA ALA A 355 14.22 4.13 34.74
C ALA A 355 12.95 3.29 34.77
N SER A 356 12.72 2.51 33.72
CA SER A 356 11.62 1.54 33.66
C SER A 356 11.66 0.54 34.84
N PRO A 357 10.53 -0.09 35.21
CA PRO A 357 10.48 -1.02 36.35
C PRO A 357 11.54 -2.13 36.29
N ALA A 358 11.71 -2.78 35.13
CA ALA A 358 12.68 -3.87 34.96
C ALA A 358 14.14 -3.40 35.14
N VAL A 359 14.48 -2.22 34.60
CA VAL A 359 15.84 -1.65 34.73
C VAL A 359 16.10 -1.18 36.15
N ALA A 360 15.13 -0.52 36.78
CA ALA A 360 15.25 -0.05 38.15
C ALA A 360 15.36 -1.20 39.17
N GLU A 361 14.68 -2.32 38.92
CA GLU A 361 14.80 -3.54 39.72
C GLU A 361 16.18 -4.17 39.54
N ALA A 362 16.66 -4.32 38.29
CA ALA A 362 18.00 -4.84 38.01
C ALA A 362 19.11 -4.00 38.67
N LEU A 363 19.05 -2.66 38.56
CA LEU A 363 19.98 -1.74 39.21
C LEU A 363 20.01 -1.87 40.75
N LYS A 364 18.90 -2.26 41.37
CA LYS A 364 18.79 -2.47 42.83
C LYS A 364 19.12 -3.90 43.25
N GLY A 365 19.08 -4.85 42.32
CA GLY A 365 19.30 -6.27 42.54
C GLY A 365 20.60 -6.73 41.90
N GLU A 366 20.50 -7.39 40.75
CA GLU A 366 21.60 -8.07 40.04
C GLU A 366 22.77 -7.12 39.72
N GLU A 367 22.47 -5.89 39.30
CA GLU A 367 23.46 -4.87 38.90
C GLU A 367 23.87 -3.92 40.05
N SER A 368 23.46 -4.23 41.29
CA SER A 368 23.71 -3.37 42.45
C SER A 368 25.21 -3.20 42.75
N HIS A 369 26.02 -4.24 42.52
CA HIS A 369 27.46 -4.16 42.76
C HIS A 369 28.14 -3.19 41.80
N ALA A 370 27.82 -3.28 40.50
CA ALA A 370 28.34 -2.37 39.49
C ALA A 370 27.87 -0.92 39.73
N LEU A 371 26.63 -0.73 40.17
CA LEU A 371 26.13 0.61 40.54
C LEU A 371 26.90 1.18 41.75
N ALA A 372 27.20 0.36 42.75
CA ALA A 372 27.97 0.78 43.92
C ALA A 372 29.42 1.16 43.56
N GLU A 373 30.06 0.47 42.62
CA GLU A 373 31.37 0.87 42.11
C GLU A 373 31.33 2.25 41.45
N VAL A 374 30.26 2.55 40.70
CA VAL A 374 30.04 3.88 40.12
C VAL A 374 29.84 4.94 41.19
N GLU A 375 29.03 4.67 42.23
CA GLU A 375 28.85 5.58 43.38
C GLU A 375 30.17 5.91 44.06
N ILE A 376 31.04 4.90 44.25
CA ILE A 376 32.38 5.09 44.82
C ILE A 376 33.25 5.93 43.90
N PHE A 377 33.22 5.65 42.59
CA PHE A 377 34.03 6.36 41.60
C PHE A 377 33.66 7.85 41.51
N VAL A 378 32.36 8.17 41.46
CA VAL A 378 31.90 9.57 41.41
C VAL A 378 31.93 10.25 42.78
N GLY A 379 32.00 9.48 43.87
CA GLY A 379 31.99 9.99 45.24
C GLY A 379 30.67 10.66 45.64
N LYS A 380 29.55 10.29 45.00
CA LYS A 380 28.21 10.87 45.18
C LYS A 380 27.17 9.76 45.25
N GLN A 381 26.06 10.01 45.95
CA GLN A 381 24.97 9.05 46.06
C GLN A 381 24.15 9.00 44.76
N VAL A 382 23.78 7.80 44.33
CA VAL A 382 22.89 7.55 43.19
C VAL A 382 21.58 6.93 43.69
N LYS A 383 20.48 7.65 43.55
CA LYS A 383 19.15 7.15 43.90
C LYS A 383 18.41 6.68 42.66
N VAL A 384 17.92 5.45 42.66
CA VAL A 384 17.14 4.89 41.54
C VAL A 384 15.63 4.95 41.85
N GLN A 385 14.89 5.69 41.02
CA GLN A 385 13.43 5.78 41.01
C GLN A 385 12.84 5.05 39.81
N VAL A 386 11.73 4.35 40.07
CA VAL A 386 10.96 3.66 39.04
C VAL A 386 10.03 4.68 38.38
N GLU A 387 10.07 4.78 37.05
CA GLU A 387 9.09 5.50 36.26
C GLU A 387 8.22 4.48 35.48
N PRO A 388 6.97 4.24 35.91
CA PRO A 388 6.11 3.20 35.32
C PRO A 388 5.76 3.42 33.85
N LEU A 389 5.82 4.66 33.36
CA LEU A 389 5.50 4.99 31.97
C LEU A 389 6.69 4.83 31.03
N TYR A 390 7.90 4.57 31.55
CA TYR A 390 9.09 4.41 30.73
C TYR A 390 9.13 3.01 30.10
N ASN A 391 9.42 2.98 28.81
CA ASN A 391 9.82 1.76 28.13
C ASN A 391 11.23 1.35 28.55
N GLN A 392 11.64 0.11 28.24
CA GLN A 392 12.91 -0.46 28.73
C GLN A 392 14.14 0.39 28.40
N GLU A 393 14.16 1.09 27.26
CA GLU A 393 15.31 1.88 26.82
C GLU A 393 15.26 3.35 27.28
N GLN A 394 14.19 3.76 27.95
CA GLN A 394 14.04 5.12 28.49
C GLN A 394 14.61 5.20 29.90
N PHE A 395 15.48 6.18 30.12
CA PHE A 395 15.98 6.55 31.42
C PHE A 395 16.39 8.03 31.43
N ASP A 396 16.38 8.64 32.60
CA ASP A 396 16.93 9.97 32.84
C ASP A 396 17.89 9.95 34.02
N VAL A 397 19.01 10.66 33.88
CA VAL A 397 19.95 10.92 34.98
C VAL A 397 19.86 12.40 35.34
N VAL A 398 19.23 12.67 36.47
CA VAL A 398 18.96 14.03 36.96
C VAL A 398 19.98 14.38 38.06
N MET A 399 20.60 15.55 37.91
CA MET A 399 21.46 16.14 38.93
C MET A 399 20.61 16.87 39.97
N MET A 400 20.95 16.70 41.25
CA MET A 400 20.21 17.30 42.37
C MET A 400 21.13 18.03 43.33
#